data_AF-A0A0A7LV24-F1
#
_entry.id   AF-A0A0A7LV24-F1
#
_cell.length_a   1.000
_cell.length_b   1.000
_cell.length_c   1.000
_cell.angle_alpha   90.00
_cell.angle_beta   90.00
_cell.angle_gamma   90.00
#
_symmetry.space_group_name_H-M   'P 1'
#
loop_
_entity.id
_entity.type
_entity.pdbx_description
1 polymer ?
#
loop_
_entity_poly.entity_id
_entity_poly.type
_entity_poly.pdbx_seq_one_letter_code
_entity_poly.pdbx_strand_id
1 'polypeptide(L)'
;MQNGRLFHITEVANGLACECVCPSCGAKLVARNQGQVKAPHFAHHQAPDCPFGVQTALHLAAKDIFIQHQTFCLPGASGTFEFTEEYWASFVFDASFYQACIPGDVGEEDRYNFPTRYVTIKRVLLECRTGDIIPDIILETENGPLLVEIAVTHFIDETKREKIKRLGIPAIEIDLSKVVRDITRPQLEELLIHQTVHKSWAFNAKLDAKIADRQTRYFEAARPYFEEEYAEEVRYQQQIEQQAAQEQFRKTHQTAFNELQRKPITVSELPHYGRVEQVLACPCPRYIHEGQTYAKVQTDCFRCTHFRGYGMGRLSVICMYEYTNRHQKAPAERR
;
A
#
# COMPACT_ATOMS: atom_id res chain seq x y z
N MET A 1 47.76 9.58 -15.97
CA MET A 1 47.87 10.93 -15.37
C MET A 1 49.34 11.33 -15.37
N GLN A 2 49.66 12.56 -15.75
CA GLN A 2 51.02 13.10 -15.70
C GLN A 2 50.94 14.49 -15.07
N ASN A 3 51.76 14.77 -14.06
CA ASN A 3 51.79 16.06 -13.34
C ASN A 3 50.41 16.54 -12.85
N GLY A 4 49.58 15.63 -12.33
CA GLY A 4 48.23 15.93 -11.83
C GLY A 4 47.16 16.15 -12.93
N ARG A 5 47.53 16.07 -14.22
CA ARG A 5 46.60 16.20 -15.34
C ARG A 5 46.32 14.86 -16.00
N LEU A 6 45.05 14.63 -16.37
CA LEU A 6 44.65 13.49 -17.18
C LEU A 6 44.90 13.75 -18.65
N PHE A 7 45.41 12.72 -19.32
CA PHE A 7 45.65 12.70 -20.76
C PHE A 7 45.01 11.44 -21.35
N HIS A 8 44.37 11.60 -22.50
CA HIS A 8 43.96 10.48 -23.32
C HIS A 8 45.19 9.79 -23.93
N ILE A 9 45.09 8.50 -24.23
CA ILE A 9 46.24 7.74 -24.68
C ILE A 9 46.80 8.22 -26.03
N THR A 10 45.97 8.85 -26.85
CA THR A 10 46.41 9.44 -28.13
C THR A 10 47.19 10.74 -27.96
N GLU A 11 47.21 11.32 -26.75
CA GLU A 11 47.84 12.61 -26.46
C GLU A 11 49.24 12.47 -25.83
N VAL A 12 49.69 11.25 -25.57
CA VAL A 12 50.96 10.97 -24.89
C VAL A 12 51.95 10.23 -25.79
N ALA A 13 53.24 10.35 -25.48
CA ALA A 13 54.28 9.58 -26.17
C ALA A 13 54.08 8.06 -25.97
N ASN A 14 54.46 7.26 -26.97
CA ASN A 14 54.36 5.80 -26.89
C ASN A 14 55.34 5.23 -25.85
N GLY A 15 54.99 4.11 -25.23
CA GLY A 15 55.85 3.40 -24.28
C GLY A 15 55.93 4.07 -22.91
N LEU A 16 57.09 3.96 -22.27
CA LEU A 16 57.38 4.58 -20.97
C LEU A 16 57.66 6.09 -21.06
N ALA A 17 57.88 6.60 -22.27
CA ALA A 17 58.08 8.03 -22.52
C ALA A 17 56.81 8.86 -22.26
N CYS A 18 55.64 8.21 -22.05
CA CYS A 18 54.43 8.91 -21.62
C CYS A 18 54.54 9.49 -20.21
N GLU A 19 55.44 8.93 -19.37
CA GLU A 19 55.61 9.30 -17.95
C GLU A 19 54.29 9.29 -17.14
N CYS A 20 53.30 8.56 -17.62
CA CYS A 20 51.99 8.48 -16.98
C CYS A 20 52.02 7.55 -15.77
N VAL A 21 51.24 7.92 -14.76
CA VAL A 21 50.89 7.07 -13.62
C VAL A 21 49.39 6.75 -13.61
N CYS A 22 49.04 5.61 -13.02
CA CYS A 22 47.66 5.22 -12.75
C CYS A 22 47.06 6.15 -11.70
N PRO A 23 45.91 6.80 -11.96
CA PRO A 23 45.31 7.71 -10.99
C PRO A 23 44.78 7.01 -9.75
N SER A 24 44.61 5.69 -9.78
CA SER A 24 44.14 4.90 -8.63
C SER A 24 45.30 4.39 -7.76
N CYS A 25 46.22 3.60 -8.32
CA CYS A 25 47.29 2.98 -7.54
C CYS A 25 48.63 3.72 -7.59
N GLY A 26 48.77 4.77 -8.41
CA GLY A 26 50.01 5.53 -8.58
C GLY A 26 51.14 4.81 -9.34
N ALA A 27 50.96 3.55 -9.73
CA ALA A 27 51.98 2.81 -10.47
C ALA A 27 52.22 3.40 -11.87
N LYS A 28 53.46 3.26 -12.36
CA LYS A 28 53.85 3.70 -13.71
C LYS A 28 53.05 2.96 -14.77
N LEU A 29 52.64 3.69 -15.80
CA LEU A 29 51.95 3.15 -16.96
C LEU A 29 52.86 3.14 -18.19
N VAL A 30 52.63 2.17 -19.06
CA VAL A 30 53.16 2.14 -20.43
C VAL A 30 52.01 2.49 -21.36
N ALA A 31 52.19 3.52 -22.19
CA ALA A 31 51.24 3.82 -23.25
C ALA A 31 51.47 2.84 -24.41
N ARG A 32 50.44 2.14 -24.87
CA ARG A 32 50.49 1.31 -26.07
C ARG A 32 49.55 1.89 -27.11
N ASN A 33 50.01 2.91 -27.83
CA ASN A 33 49.18 3.69 -28.77
C ASN A 33 49.62 3.60 -30.24
N GLN A 34 50.62 2.78 -30.55
CA GLN A 34 51.09 2.50 -31.92
C GLN A 34 50.76 1.08 -32.41
N GLY A 35 49.89 0.36 -31.69
CA GLY A 35 49.49 -1.00 -32.05
C GLY A 35 48.57 -1.02 -33.26
N GLN A 36 48.79 -1.93 -34.21
CA GLN A 36 47.92 -2.12 -35.39
C GLN A 36 46.77 -3.10 -35.16
N VAL A 37 46.87 -3.97 -34.14
CA VAL A 37 45.91 -5.08 -33.89
C VAL A 37 45.04 -4.83 -32.66
N LYS A 38 45.57 -4.16 -31.63
CA LYS A 38 44.86 -3.88 -30.38
C LYS A 38 44.57 -2.39 -30.29
N ALA A 39 43.39 -2.05 -29.75
CA ALA A 39 43.03 -0.67 -29.45
C ALA A 39 44.09 -0.02 -28.54
N PRO A 40 44.34 1.29 -28.69
CA PRO A 40 45.22 2.04 -27.82
C PRO A 40 44.82 1.86 -26.34
N HIS A 41 45.74 1.39 -25.49
CA HIS A 41 45.48 1.23 -24.04
C HIS A 41 46.72 1.50 -23.18
N PHE A 42 46.48 1.97 -21.95
CA PHE A 42 47.51 2.00 -20.92
C PHE A 42 47.64 0.61 -20.29
N ALA A 43 48.88 0.20 -20.00
CA ALA A 43 49.17 -1.03 -19.25
C ALA A 43 50.06 -0.69 -18.05
N HIS A 44 49.90 -1.41 -16.94
CA HIS A 44 50.78 -1.22 -15.78
C HIS A 44 52.20 -1.70 -16.09
N HIS A 45 53.20 -0.87 -15.77
CA HIS A 45 54.60 -1.26 -15.91
C HIS A 45 55.09 -1.89 -14.61
N GLN A 46 55.50 -3.16 -14.67
CA GLN A 46 56.07 -3.88 -13.53
C GLN A 46 55.19 -3.83 -12.26
N ALA A 47 53.87 -3.75 -12.46
CA ALA A 47 52.87 -3.73 -11.40
C ALA A 47 51.66 -4.54 -11.84
N PRO A 48 50.91 -5.15 -10.90
CA PRO A 48 49.68 -5.87 -11.22
C PRO A 48 48.64 -4.92 -11.81
N ASP A 49 47.71 -5.48 -12.58
CA ASP A 49 46.58 -4.71 -13.11
C ASP A 49 45.73 -4.14 -11.97
N CYS A 50 45.42 -2.85 -12.06
CA CYS A 50 44.58 -2.15 -11.11
C CYS A 50 43.12 -2.16 -11.58
N PRO A 51 42.19 -2.80 -10.85
CA PRO A 51 40.78 -2.86 -11.25
C PRO A 51 40.09 -1.48 -11.21
N PHE A 52 40.59 -0.56 -10.38
CA PHE A 52 39.99 0.75 -10.17
C PHE A 52 40.56 1.87 -11.07
N GLY A 53 41.62 1.59 -11.83
CA GLY A 53 42.33 2.62 -12.62
C GLY A 53 41.44 3.35 -13.62
N VAL A 54 40.62 2.60 -14.36
CA VAL A 54 39.66 3.17 -15.34
C VAL A 54 38.56 3.95 -14.65
N GLN A 55 37.99 3.39 -13.56
CA GLN A 55 36.97 4.07 -12.78
C GLN A 55 37.46 5.43 -12.27
N THR A 56 38.61 5.46 -11.57
CA THR A 56 39.16 6.71 -11.05
C THR A 56 39.44 7.71 -12.17
N ALA A 57 39.94 7.25 -13.33
CA ALA A 57 40.16 8.12 -14.48
C ALA A 57 38.87 8.75 -15.01
N LEU A 58 37.77 7.99 -15.11
CA LEU A 58 36.47 8.50 -15.57
C LEU A 58 35.87 9.51 -14.59
N HIS A 59 35.89 9.25 -13.27
CA HIS A 59 35.43 10.23 -12.28
C HIS A 59 36.22 11.54 -12.36
N LEU A 60 37.55 11.45 -12.42
CA LEU A 60 38.41 12.63 -12.50
C LEU A 60 38.18 13.42 -13.80
N ALA A 61 38.04 12.72 -14.93
CA ALA A 61 37.74 13.37 -16.22
C ALA A 61 36.37 14.05 -16.21
N ALA A 62 35.35 13.39 -15.67
CA ALA A 62 34.01 13.96 -15.54
C ALA A 62 34.02 15.22 -14.66
N LYS A 63 34.67 15.16 -13.49
CA LYS A 63 34.82 16.28 -12.56
C LYS A 63 35.51 17.49 -13.21
N ASP A 64 36.60 17.25 -13.95
CA ASP A 64 37.30 18.31 -14.69
C ASP A 64 36.43 18.92 -15.80
N ILE A 65 35.67 18.10 -16.54
CA ILE A 65 34.70 18.59 -17.54
C ILE A 65 33.68 19.49 -16.85
N PHE A 66 33.03 19.05 -15.78
CA PHE A 66 32.02 19.88 -15.10
C PHE A 66 32.57 21.23 -14.62
N ILE A 67 33.80 21.29 -14.09
CA ILE A 67 34.45 22.55 -13.69
C ILE A 67 34.54 23.55 -14.85
N GLN A 68 34.71 23.06 -16.08
CA GLN A 68 34.95 23.89 -17.27
C GLN A 68 33.67 24.32 -17.98
N HIS A 69 32.50 23.84 -17.54
CA HIS A 69 31.23 24.09 -18.21
C HIS A 69 30.32 25.00 -17.38
N GLN A 70 29.61 25.89 -18.08
CA GLN A 70 28.64 26.82 -17.49
C GLN A 70 27.20 26.37 -17.68
N THR A 71 26.96 25.25 -18.38
CA THR A 71 25.63 24.71 -18.62
C THR A 71 25.61 23.19 -18.49
N PHE A 72 24.43 22.64 -18.24
CA PHE A 72 24.21 21.20 -18.16
C PHE A 72 22.80 20.85 -18.63
N CYS A 73 22.69 19.88 -19.55
CA CYS A 73 21.41 19.37 -20.02
C CYS A 73 20.87 18.33 -19.04
N LEU A 74 19.73 18.63 -18.41
CA LEU A 74 19.04 17.72 -17.51
C LEU A 74 18.22 16.70 -18.31
N PRO A 75 18.15 15.43 -17.87
CA PRO A 75 17.20 14.48 -18.40
C PRO A 75 15.76 14.94 -18.11
N GLY A 76 14.83 14.54 -18.98
CA GLY A 76 13.41 14.70 -18.70
C GLY A 76 12.99 13.85 -17.50
N ALA A 77 11.82 14.13 -16.95
CA ALA A 77 11.21 13.32 -15.91
C ALA A 77 9.72 13.18 -16.19
N SER A 78 9.18 12.00 -15.93
CA SER A 78 7.74 11.82 -15.94
C SER A 78 7.33 10.95 -14.77
N GLY A 79 6.11 11.18 -14.29
CA GLY A 79 5.54 10.38 -13.23
C GLY A 79 4.03 10.54 -13.23
N THR A 80 3.39 9.54 -12.68
CA THR A 80 1.96 9.47 -12.46
C THR A 80 1.72 9.34 -10.96
N PHE A 81 0.55 9.76 -10.53
CA PHE A 81 0.07 9.43 -9.20
C PHE A 81 -0.13 7.91 -9.09
N GLU A 82 0.36 7.33 -8.01
CA GLU A 82 0.13 5.94 -7.64
C GLU A 82 -0.29 5.87 -6.18
N PHE A 83 -1.15 4.90 -5.87
CA PHE A 83 -1.56 4.58 -4.51
C PHE A 83 -0.42 3.84 -3.80
N THR A 84 -0.02 4.33 -2.63
CA THR A 84 0.97 3.65 -1.79
C THR A 84 0.30 2.91 -0.64
N GLU A 85 0.96 1.92 -0.05
CA GLU A 85 0.45 1.28 1.17
C GLU A 85 0.33 2.27 2.34
N GLU A 86 1.29 3.20 2.46
CA GLU A 86 1.30 4.27 3.45
C GLU A 86 0.07 5.17 3.34
N TYR A 87 -0.42 5.39 2.12
CA TYR A 87 -1.66 6.13 1.88
C TYR A 87 -2.86 5.42 2.51
N TRP A 88 -3.01 4.12 2.27
CA TRP A 88 -4.12 3.33 2.83
C TRP A 88 -4.03 3.18 4.35
N ALA A 89 -2.81 3.14 4.90
CA ALA A 89 -2.58 3.05 6.34
C ALA A 89 -3.09 4.26 7.15
N SER A 90 -3.45 5.37 6.49
CA SER A 90 -4.03 6.55 7.14
C SER A 90 -5.49 6.38 7.58
N PHE A 91 -6.19 5.36 7.08
CA PHE A 91 -7.57 5.06 7.43
C PHE A 91 -7.65 4.08 8.62
N VAL A 92 -8.70 4.21 9.44
CA VAL A 92 -8.98 3.26 10.55
C VAL A 92 -9.65 1.96 10.07
N PHE A 93 -9.89 1.85 8.76
CA PHE A 93 -10.49 0.72 8.06
C PHE A 93 -9.75 0.53 6.72
N ASP A 94 -9.93 -0.62 6.08
CA ASP A 94 -9.36 -0.86 4.75
C ASP A 94 -10.15 -0.09 3.68
N ALA A 95 -9.72 1.15 3.41
CA ALA A 95 -10.38 2.02 2.45
C ALA A 95 -10.18 1.58 0.99
N SER A 96 -9.23 0.68 0.72
CA SER A 96 -8.93 0.24 -0.65
C SER A 96 -10.12 -0.45 -1.32
N PHE A 97 -10.99 -1.13 -0.54
CA PHE A 97 -12.22 -1.75 -1.03
C PHE A 97 -13.21 -0.78 -1.67
N TYR A 98 -13.19 0.48 -1.25
CA TYR A 98 -14.14 1.49 -1.67
C TYR A 98 -13.62 2.35 -2.83
N GLN A 99 -12.47 2.00 -3.42
CA GLN A 99 -11.87 2.76 -4.52
C GLN A 99 -12.82 2.93 -5.72
N ALA A 100 -13.66 1.93 -5.99
CA ALA A 100 -14.66 1.97 -7.06
C ALA A 100 -15.83 2.93 -6.80
N CYS A 101 -16.02 3.39 -5.55
CA CYS A 101 -17.09 4.31 -5.18
C CYS A 101 -16.74 5.78 -5.44
N ILE A 102 -15.51 6.07 -5.87
CA ILE A 102 -15.03 7.44 -6.06
C ILE A 102 -15.48 7.98 -7.42
N PRO A 103 -16.02 9.21 -7.48
CA PRO A 103 -16.32 9.86 -8.75
C PRO A 103 -15.09 9.98 -9.67
N GLY A 104 -15.28 9.71 -10.96
CA GLY A 104 -14.18 9.62 -11.93
C GLY A 104 -13.40 10.93 -12.14
N ASP A 105 -14.00 12.09 -11.87
CA ASP A 105 -13.37 13.41 -11.92
C ASP A 105 -12.38 13.65 -10.78
N VAL A 106 -12.59 12.99 -9.63
CA VAL A 106 -11.60 12.95 -8.55
C VAL A 106 -10.39 12.09 -8.96
N GLY A 107 -10.61 11.11 -9.84
CA GLY A 107 -9.67 10.06 -10.24
C GLY A 107 -8.92 10.22 -11.56
N GLU A 108 -9.00 11.36 -12.27
CA GLU A 108 -8.22 11.52 -13.51
C GLU A 108 -6.70 11.39 -13.24
N GLU A 109 -6.03 10.52 -14.01
CA GLU A 109 -4.59 10.30 -13.93
C GLU A 109 -3.85 11.53 -14.43
N ASP A 110 -3.44 12.39 -13.50
CA ASP A 110 -2.50 13.47 -13.79
C ASP A 110 -1.14 12.85 -14.16
N ARG A 111 -0.81 12.90 -15.45
CA ARG A 111 0.52 12.57 -15.94
C ARG A 111 1.39 13.82 -15.95
N TYR A 112 2.39 13.86 -15.08
CA TYR A 112 3.38 14.94 -15.07
C TYR A 112 4.51 14.62 -16.03
N ASN A 113 4.83 15.57 -16.90
CA ASN A 113 5.95 15.46 -17.82
C ASN A 113 6.80 16.73 -17.77
N PHE A 114 8.08 16.55 -17.45
CA PHE A 114 9.10 17.57 -17.46
C PHE A 114 10.06 17.29 -18.62
N PRO A 115 10.12 18.15 -19.63
CA PRO A 115 11.01 17.94 -20.76
C PRO A 115 12.48 18.08 -20.34
N THR A 116 13.38 17.55 -21.16
CA THR A 116 14.81 17.85 -21.08
C THR A 116 15.02 19.36 -21.20
N ARG A 117 15.98 19.90 -20.46
CA ARG A 117 16.28 21.33 -20.49
C ARG A 117 17.70 21.60 -20.03
N TYR A 118 18.26 22.70 -20.52
CA TYR A 118 19.52 23.22 -19.99
C TYR A 118 19.28 23.98 -18.68
N VAL A 119 20.27 23.89 -17.80
CA VAL A 119 20.45 24.77 -16.64
C VAL A 119 21.81 25.46 -16.73
N THR A 120 21.92 26.62 -16.11
CA THR A 120 23.15 27.39 -15.96
C THR A 120 23.84 27.01 -14.65
N ILE A 121 25.11 26.63 -14.75
CA ILE A 121 25.99 26.34 -13.62
C ILE A 121 26.63 27.66 -13.17
N LYS A 122 26.38 28.04 -11.91
CA LYS A 122 27.02 29.20 -11.28
C LYS A 122 28.32 28.79 -10.60
N ARG A 123 28.34 27.61 -9.99
CA ARG A 123 29.50 27.07 -9.26
C ARG A 123 29.46 25.55 -9.25
N VAL A 124 30.65 24.95 -9.25
CA VAL A 124 30.87 23.50 -9.12
C VAL A 124 31.66 23.23 -7.86
N LEU A 125 31.16 22.34 -7.01
CA LEU A 125 31.85 21.86 -5.81
C LEU A 125 32.06 20.36 -5.96
N LEU A 126 33.29 19.89 -5.75
CA LEU A 126 33.64 18.47 -5.87
C LEU A 126 33.75 17.86 -4.47
N GLU A 127 33.20 16.65 -4.31
CA GLU A 127 33.37 15.82 -3.10
C GLU A 127 33.09 16.56 -1.78
N CYS A 128 32.17 17.53 -1.82
CA CYS A 128 31.82 18.34 -0.66
C CYS A 128 30.72 17.66 0.15
N ARG A 129 30.98 17.40 1.43
CA ARG A 129 29.99 16.78 2.33
C ARG A 129 28.70 17.61 2.39
N THR A 130 27.57 16.95 2.18
CA THR A 130 26.23 17.54 2.21
C THR A 130 25.34 16.67 3.08
N GLY A 131 25.08 17.12 4.31
CA GLY A 131 24.43 16.27 5.33
C GLY A 131 25.27 15.04 5.62
N ASP A 132 24.69 13.85 5.41
CA ASP A 132 25.28 12.55 5.66
C ASP A 132 25.77 11.82 4.39
N ILE A 133 25.87 12.53 3.27
CA ILE A 133 26.42 12.03 1.99
C ILE A 133 27.59 12.90 1.50
N ILE A 134 28.41 12.31 0.64
CA ILE A 134 29.43 13.01 -0.14
C ILE A 134 29.14 12.71 -1.62
N PRO A 135 28.50 13.65 -2.35
CA PRO A 135 28.29 13.51 -3.78
C PRO A 135 29.60 13.72 -4.55
N ASP A 136 29.72 13.10 -5.73
CA ASP A 136 30.86 13.35 -6.62
C ASP A 136 30.95 14.84 -7.00
N ILE A 137 29.81 15.44 -7.35
CA ILE A 137 29.71 16.80 -7.84
C ILE A 137 28.43 17.45 -7.28
N ILE A 138 28.55 18.70 -6.86
CA ILE A 138 27.43 19.59 -6.55
C ILE A 138 27.47 20.75 -7.52
N LEU A 139 26.40 20.92 -8.28
CA LEU A 139 26.18 22.05 -9.16
C LEU A 139 25.29 23.06 -8.44
N GLU A 140 25.79 24.27 -8.22
CA GLU A 140 24.94 25.39 -7.85
C GLU A 140 24.37 26.01 -9.12
N THR A 141 23.09 25.76 -9.38
CA THR A 141 22.42 26.20 -10.61
C THR A 141 21.62 27.49 -10.41
N GLU A 142 21.02 28.00 -11.46
CA GLU A 142 19.99 29.04 -11.36
C GLU A 142 18.75 28.61 -10.57
N ASN A 143 18.51 27.30 -10.45
CA ASN A 143 17.36 26.74 -9.72
C ASN A 143 17.71 26.21 -8.32
N GLY A 144 18.94 26.44 -7.83
CA GLY A 144 19.43 25.90 -6.56
C GLY A 144 20.43 24.75 -6.75
N PRO A 145 20.81 24.06 -5.65
CA PRO A 145 21.79 22.97 -5.69
C PRO A 145 21.23 21.74 -6.42
N LEU A 146 22.10 21.07 -7.16
CA LEU A 146 21.84 19.82 -7.87
C LEU A 146 23.01 18.87 -7.63
N LEU A 147 22.73 17.68 -7.12
CA LEU A 147 23.73 16.64 -6.93
C LEU A 147 23.93 15.88 -8.24
N VAL A 148 25.17 15.53 -8.54
CA VAL A 148 25.52 14.67 -9.67
C VAL A 148 26.45 13.57 -9.16
N GLU A 149 26.04 12.32 -9.42
CA GLU A 149 26.78 11.11 -9.10
C GLU A 149 27.25 10.45 -10.39
N ILE A 150 28.52 10.04 -10.43
CA ILE A 150 29.08 9.33 -11.57
C ILE A 150 29.08 7.84 -11.24
N ALA A 151 28.32 7.04 -11.99
CA ALA A 151 28.29 5.59 -11.82
C ALA A 151 29.19 4.92 -12.86
N VAL A 152 30.18 4.16 -12.40
CA VAL A 152 31.02 3.31 -13.29
C VAL A 152 30.85 1.84 -12.91
N THR A 153 31.09 1.53 -11.64
CA THR A 153 30.96 0.17 -11.07
C THR A 153 29.93 0.10 -9.95
N HIS A 154 29.60 1.24 -9.34
CA HIS A 154 28.66 1.36 -8.25
C HIS A 154 27.61 2.41 -8.63
N PHE A 155 26.35 2.01 -8.51
CA PHE A 155 25.20 2.87 -8.69
C PHE A 155 24.70 3.34 -7.32
N ILE A 156 23.88 4.38 -7.29
CA ILE A 156 23.17 4.86 -6.12
C ILE A 156 22.26 3.74 -5.62
N ASP A 157 22.61 3.18 -4.46
CA ASP A 157 21.79 2.23 -3.74
C ASP A 157 20.58 2.91 -3.06
N GLU A 158 19.67 2.09 -2.52
CA GLU A 158 18.46 2.62 -1.89
C GLU A 158 18.76 3.44 -0.63
N THR A 159 19.75 3.03 0.16
CA THR A 159 20.16 3.78 1.36
C THR A 159 20.63 5.20 1.02
N LYS A 160 21.41 5.38 -0.05
CA LYS A 160 21.85 6.69 -0.52
C LYS A 160 20.70 7.46 -1.17
N ARG A 161 19.82 6.79 -1.90
CA ARG A 161 18.61 7.39 -2.50
C ARG A 161 17.70 7.99 -1.43
N GLU A 162 17.43 7.26 -0.36
CA GLU A 162 16.64 7.76 0.78
C GLU A 162 17.28 8.98 1.44
N LYS A 163 18.61 8.99 1.61
CA LYS A 163 19.34 10.15 2.15
C LYS A 163 19.18 11.37 1.25
N ILE A 164 19.32 11.20 -0.07
CA ILE A 164 19.10 12.25 -1.05
C ILE A 164 17.67 12.78 -0.96
N LYS A 165 16.66 11.89 -0.93
CA LYS A 165 15.24 12.26 -0.77
C LYS A 165 15.01 13.07 0.51
N ARG A 166 15.57 12.63 1.65
CA ARG A 166 15.46 13.34 2.94
C ARG A 166 16.08 14.74 2.92
N LEU A 167 17.17 14.93 2.17
CA LEU A 167 17.77 16.25 1.99
C LEU A 167 16.91 17.18 1.13
N GLY A 168 15.99 16.64 0.32
CA GLY A 168 15.17 17.41 -0.61
C GLY A 168 15.95 18.05 -1.76
N ILE A 169 17.21 17.66 -1.96
CA ILE A 169 18.08 18.22 -3.02
C ILE A 169 17.98 17.34 -4.26
N PRO A 170 17.63 17.88 -5.44
CA PRO A 170 17.55 17.09 -6.67
C PRO A 170 18.91 16.45 -6.99
N ALA A 171 18.87 15.24 -7.53
CA ALA A 171 20.07 14.46 -7.82
C ALA A 171 19.94 13.69 -9.14
N ILE A 172 21.02 13.72 -9.91
CA ILE A 172 21.17 12.96 -11.16
C ILE A 172 22.28 11.94 -11.00
N GLU A 173 22.04 10.75 -11.49
CA GLU A 173 23.05 9.72 -11.69
C GLU A 173 23.43 9.67 -13.18
N ILE A 174 24.72 9.61 -13.46
CA ILE A 174 25.26 9.48 -14.82
C ILE A 174 25.93 8.12 -14.96
N ASP A 175 25.36 7.26 -15.80
CA ASP A 175 25.87 5.91 -16.07
C ASP A 175 26.97 5.91 -17.13
N LEU A 176 28.21 5.74 -16.67
CA LEU A 176 29.40 5.54 -17.50
C LEU A 176 29.86 4.07 -17.55
N SER A 177 29.11 3.11 -16.99
CA SER A 177 29.51 1.70 -16.88
C SER A 177 29.72 1.02 -18.24
N LYS A 178 28.98 1.46 -19.27
CA LYS A 178 29.02 0.92 -20.63
C LYS A 178 29.81 1.77 -21.61
N VAL A 179 30.49 2.81 -21.14
CA VAL A 179 31.28 3.69 -22.00
C VAL A 179 32.54 2.95 -22.46
N VAL A 180 32.89 3.12 -23.73
CA VAL A 180 34.10 2.53 -24.32
C VAL A 180 35.35 3.06 -23.62
N ARG A 181 36.34 2.20 -23.38
CA ARG A 181 37.52 2.52 -22.56
C ARG A 181 38.45 3.57 -23.19
N ASP A 182 38.38 3.75 -24.50
CA ASP A 182 39.13 4.70 -25.31
C ASP A 182 38.29 5.94 -25.69
N ILE A 183 37.24 6.23 -24.91
CA ILE A 183 36.46 7.46 -25.10
C ILE A 183 37.37 8.68 -24.99
N THR A 184 37.25 9.57 -25.98
CA THR A 184 37.99 10.83 -26.00
C THR A 184 37.31 11.87 -25.10
N ARG A 185 38.07 12.88 -24.67
CA ARG A 185 37.53 13.99 -23.86
C ARG A 185 36.32 14.68 -24.51
N PRO A 186 36.34 15.05 -25.82
CA PRO A 186 35.16 15.68 -26.45
C PRO A 186 33.93 14.77 -26.50
N GLN A 187 34.12 13.46 -26.69
CA GLN A 187 33.00 12.50 -26.67
C GLN A 187 32.42 12.35 -25.26
N LEU A 188 33.28 12.31 -24.24
CA LEU A 188 32.84 12.26 -22.85
C LEU A 188 32.11 13.56 -22.47
N GLU A 189 32.61 14.71 -22.90
CA GLU A 189 31.97 16.01 -22.71
C GLU A 189 30.58 16.07 -23.33
N GLU A 190 30.44 15.64 -24.58
CA GLU A 190 29.14 15.56 -25.25
C GLU A 190 28.15 14.67 -24.47
N LEU A 191 28.61 13.51 -24.00
CA LEU A 191 27.81 12.58 -23.20
C LEU A 191 27.39 13.20 -21.85
N LEU A 192 28.34 13.82 -21.14
CA LEU A 192 28.12 14.39 -19.80
C LEU A 192 27.30 15.66 -19.85
N ILE A 193 27.55 16.58 -20.78
CA ILE A 193 26.97 17.93 -20.73
C ILE A 193 25.70 18.01 -21.56
N HIS A 194 25.67 17.43 -22.75
CA HIS A 194 24.62 17.69 -23.75
C HIS A 194 23.60 16.56 -23.87
N GLN A 195 24.06 15.32 -23.86
CA GLN A 195 23.19 14.15 -24.00
C GLN A 195 22.42 13.84 -22.71
N THR A 196 21.33 13.09 -22.83
CA THR A 196 20.50 12.67 -21.68
C THR A 196 20.33 11.17 -21.57
N VAL A 197 20.80 10.41 -22.56
CA VAL A 197 20.68 8.94 -22.64
C VAL A 197 21.31 8.23 -21.43
N HIS A 198 22.41 8.78 -20.92
CA HIS A 198 23.16 8.22 -19.78
C HIS A 198 22.77 8.84 -18.44
N LYS A 199 21.72 9.66 -18.38
CA LYS A 199 21.36 10.42 -17.20
C LYS A 199 20.00 9.97 -16.68
N SER A 200 19.94 9.65 -15.40
CA SER A 200 18.69 9.33 -14.71
C SER A 200 18.52 10.21 -13.49
N TRP A 201 17.28 10.53 -13.14
CA TRP A 201 16.97 11.20 -11.88
C TRP A 201 17.09 10.18 -10.75
N ALA A 202 18.04 10.41 -9.84
CA ALA A 202 18.06 9.70 -8.57
C ALA A 202 16.95 10.24 -7.64
N PHE A 203 16.71 11.55 -7.72
CA PHE A 203 15.59 12.24 -7.09
C PHE A 203 15.27 13.53 -7.87
N ASN A 204 14.00 13.73 -8.24
CA ASN A 204 13.52 14.95 -8.88
C ASN A 204 12.53 15.67 -7.96
N ALA A 205 13.03 16.68 -7.22
CA ALA A 205 12.24 17.41 -6.22
C ALA A 205 10.95 18.05 -6.79
N LYS A 206 10.95 18.50 -8.05
CA LYS A 206 9.76 19.13 -8.66
C LYS A 206 8.69 18.10 -9.02
N LEU A 207 9.11 16.96 -9.57
CA LEU A 207 8.18 15.87 -9.88
C LEU A 207 7.62 15.27 -8.59
N ASP A 208 8.48 15.03 -7.60
CA ASP A 208 8.08 14.51 -6.29
C ASP A 208 7.05 15.43 -5.61
N ALA A 209 7.30 16.75 -5.59
CA ALA A 209 6.34 17.72 -5.07
C ALA A 209 5.00 17.73 -5.84
N LYS A 210 5.02 17.55 -7.17
CA LYS A 210 3.78 17.45 -7.96
C LYS A 210 2.99 16.18 -7.65
N ILE A 211 3.67 15.06 -7.49
CA ILE A 211 3.04 13.79 -7.09
C ILE A 211 2.46 13.91 -5.68
N ALA A 212 3.22 14.45 -4.72
CA ALA A 212 2.77 14.66 -3.35
C ALA A 212 1.55 15.61 -3.25
N ASP A 213 1.55 16.70 -4.02
CA ASP A 213 0.40 17.61 -4.14
C ASP A 213 -0.84 16.87 -4.68
N ARG A 214 -0.66 16.04 -5.73
CA ARG A 214 -1.76 15.23 -6.27
C ARG A 214 -2.29 14.23 -5.26
N GLN A 215 -1.40 13.55 -4.53
CA GLN A 215 -1.77 12.61 -3.45
C GLN A 215 -2.61 13.31 -2.39
N THR A 216 -2.20 14.51 -1.97
CA THR A 216 -2.91 15.32 -0.97
C THR A 216 -4.30 15.72 -1.47
N ARG A 217 -4.40 16.29 -2.69
CA ARG A 217 -5.70 16.67 -3.28
C ARG A 217 -6.63 15.48 -3.44
N TYR A 218 -6.11 14.35 -3.89
CA TYR A 218 -6.88 13.12 -4.02
C TYR A 218 -7.38 12.66 -2.65
N PHE A 219 -6.52 12.64 -1.63
CA PHE A 219 -6.91 12.26 -0.27
C PHE A 219 -8.03 13.14 0.26
N GLU A 220 -7.88 14.47 0.17
CA GLU A 220 -8.88 15.43 0.63
C GLU A 220 -10.22 15.26 -0.08
N ALA A 221 -10.21 14.95 -1.38
CA ALA A 221 -11.41 14.77 -2.17
C ALA A 221 -12.06 13.39 -1.98
N ALA A 222 -11.28 12.31 -1.92
CA ALA A 222 -11.77 10.93 -1.88
C ALA A 222 -12.17 10.47 -0.47
N ARG A 223 -11.48 10.97 0.56
CA ARG A 223 -11.72 10.59 1.96
C ARG A 223 -13.19 10.63 2.41
N PRO A 224 -13.99 11.69 2.15
CA PRO A 224 -15.38 11.72 2.59
C PRO A 224 -16.21 10.58 1.98
N TYR A 225 -15.96 10.20 0.73
CA TYR A 225 -16.64 9.08 0.07
C TYR A 225 -16.34 7.75 0.78
N PHE A 226 -15.07 7.49 1.09
CA PHE A 226 -14.70 6.27 1.81
C PHE A 226 -15.32 6.21 3.20
N GLU A 227 -15.28 7.32 3.94
CA GLU A 227 -15.84 7.38 5.29
C GLU A 227 -17.37 7.22 5.29
N GLU A 228 -18.05 7.76 4.28
CA GLU A 228 -19.49 7.61 4.08
C GLU A 228 -19.88 6.17 3.78
N GLU A 229 -19.24 5.54 2.79
CA GLU A 229 -19.46 4.14 2.40
C GLU A 229 -19.18 3.17 3.56
N TYR A 230 -18.08 3.37 4.28
CA TYR A 230 -17.78 2.58 5.48
C TYR A 230 -18.84 2.77 6.57
N ALA A 231 -19.29 4.01 6.79
CA ALA A 231 -20.33 4.28 7.77
C ALA A 231 -21.69 3.68 7.37
N GLU A 232 -22.01 3.62 6.09
CA GLU A 232 -23.19 2.91 5.58
C GLU A 232 -23.13 1.41 5.82
N GLU A 233 -22.00 0.78 5.52
CA GLU A 233 -21.79 -0.65 5.79
C GLU A 233 -21.93 -0.95 7.29
N VAL A 234 -21.30 -0.15 8.16
CA VAL A 234 -21.44 -0.30 9.61
C VAL A 234 -22.89 -0.14 10.07
N ARG A 235 -23.62 0.86 9.53
CA ARG A 235 -25.06 1.03 9.82
C ARG A 235 -25.88 -0.18 9.39
N TYR A 236 -25.60 -0.73 8.22
CA TYR A 236 -26.29 -1.90 7.69
C TYR A 236 -26.05 -3.15 8.55
N GLN A 237 -24.81 -3.41 8.96
CA GLN A 237 -24.48 -4.52 9.86
C GLN A 237 -25.17 -4.38 11.23
N GLN A 238 -25.17 -3.18 11.81
CA GLN A 238 -25.88 -2.93 13.08
C GLN A 238 -27.40 -3.17 12.96
N GLN A 239 -28.01 -2.82 11.82
CA GLN A 239 -29.43 -3.10 11.58
C GLN A 239 -29.71 -4.61 11.53
N ILE A 240 -28.86 -5.38 10.83
CA ILE A 240 -28.98 -6.85 10.78
C ILE A 240 -28.87 -7.44 12.18
N GLU A 241 -27.87 -7.03 12.97
CA GLU A 241 -27.67 -7.50 14.33
C GLU A 241 -28.86 -7.17 15.24
N GLN A 242 -29.38 -5.94 15.14
CA GLN A 242 -30.56 -5.51 15.90
C GLN A 242 -31.80 -6.33 15.54
N GLN A 243 -32.02 -6.60 14.25
CA GLN A 243 -33.14 -7.42 13.79
C GLN A 243 -33.02 -8.87 14.29
N ALA A 244 -31.81 -9.45 14.19
CA ALA A 244 -31.54 -10.79 14.71
C ALA A 244 -31.76 -10.87 16.23
N ALA A 245 -31.29 -9.86 16.98
CA ALA A 245 -31.49 -9.77 18.42
C ALA A 245 -32.97 -9.64 18.81
N GLN A 246 -33.74 -8.80 18.10
CA GLN A 246 -35.19 -8.65 18.33
C GLN A 246 -35.95 -9.95 18.01
N GLU A 247 -35.61 -10.61 16.91
CA GLU A 247 -36.24 -11.87 16.54
C GLU A 247 -35.91 -12.97 17.57
N GLN A 248 -34.66 -13.05 18.02
CA GLN A 248 -34.23 -13.98 19.05
C GLN A 248 -34.92 -13.68 20.39
N PHE A 249 -35.00 -12.42 20.80
CA PHE A 249 -35.73 -12.00 22.01
C PHE A 249 -37.20 -12.43 21.92
N ARG A 250 -37.88 -12.17 20.79
CA ARG A 250 -39.27 -12.58 20.56
C ARG A 250 -39.43 -14.10 20.62
N LYS A 251 -38.53 -14.87 20.02
CA LYS A 251 -38.55 -16.34 20.05
C LYS A 251 -38.36 -16.88 21.47
N THR A 252 -37.42 -16.32 22.23
CA THR A 252 -37.15 -16.70 23.62
C THR A 252 -38.35 -16.38 24.52
N HIS A 253 -38.91 -15.16 24.41
CA HIS A 253 -40.10 -14.77 25.16
C HIS A 253 -41.32 -15.62 24.81
N GLN A 254 -41.56 -15.90 23.53
CA GLN A 254 -42.66 -16.77 23.12
C GLN A 254 -42.49 -18.20 23.66
N THR A 255 -41.27 -18.73 23.64
CA THR A 255 -40.95 -20.05 24.20
C THR A 255 -41.20 -20.08 25.70
N ALA A 256 -40.65 -19.12 26.46
CA ALA A 256 -40.85 -19.01 27.90
C ALA A 256 -42.34 -18.83 28.27
N PHE A 257 -43.06 -17.99 27.52
CA PHE A 257 -44.50 -17.80 27.70
C PHE A 257 -45.27 -19.11 27.45
N ASN A 258 -44.97 -19.82 26.35
CA ASN A 258 -45.59 -21.11 26.04
C ASN A 258 -45.28 -22.18 27.11
N GLU A 259 -44.10 -22.15 27.71
CA GLU A 259 -43.73 -23.04 28.81
C GLU A 259 -44.61 -22.85 30.05
N LEU A 260 -44.90 -21.60 30.43
CA LEU A 260 -45.83 -21.29 31.53
C LEU A 260 -47.26 -21.77 31.26
N GLN A 261 -47.64 -21.90 29.99
CA GLN A 261 -48.98 -22.36 29.58
C GLN A 261 -49.06 -23.88 29.34
N ARG A 262 -48.02 -24.65 29.68
CA ARG A 262 -48.04 -26.11 29.53
C ARG A 262 -48.97 -26.76 30.55
N LYS A 263 -49.81 -27.67 30.07
CA LYS A 263 -50.61 -28.59 30.89
C LYS A 263 -50.17 -30.02 30.59
N PRO A 264 -49.75 -30.80 31.60
CA PRO A 264 -49.22 -32.15 31.38
C PRO A 264 -50.30 -33.06 30.78
N ILE A 265 -49.86 -33.97 29.91
CA ILE A 265 -50.70 -35.04 29.39
C ILE A 265 -50.53 -36.24 30.32
N THR A 266 -51.64 -36.70 30.87
CA THR A 266 -51.74 -37.96 31.59
C THR A 266 -52.24 -39.03 30.64
N VAL A 267 -51.59 -40.19 30.67
CA VAL A 267 -52.00 -41.37 29.90
C VAL A 267 -52.71 -42.33 30.85
N SER A 268 -53.92 -42.75 30.49
CA SER A 268 -54.68 -43.76 31.24
C SER A 268 -55.24 -44.82 30.31
N GLU A 269 -55.33 -46.07 30.77
CA GLU A 269 -56.07 -47.13 30.07
C GLU A 269 -57.51 -47.18 30.56
N LEU A 270 -58.46 -46.94 29.66
CA LEU A 270 -59.88 -46.97 29.96
C LEU A 270 -60.53 -48.24 29.38
N PRO A 271 -61.40 -48.94 30.14
CA PRO A 271 -61.94 -50.26 29.78
C PRO A 271 -62.58 -50.37 28.39
N HIS A 272 -63.12 -49.27 27.85
CA HIS A 272 -63.81 -49.24 26.55
C HIS A 272 -63.11 -48.40 25.47
N TYR A 273 -62.11 -47.60 25.84
CA TYR A 273 -61.46 -46.65 24.92
C TYR A 273 -59.97 -46.94 24.72
N GLY A 274 -59.41 -47.94 25.42
CA GLY A 274 -57.99 -48.24 25.39
C GLY A 274 -57.16 -47.12 26.00
N ARG A 275 -55.94 -46.92 25.48
CA ARG A 275 -55.02 -45.87 25.92
C ARG A 275 -55.53 -44.49 25.52
N VAL A 276 -55.83 -43.64 26.49
CA VAL A 276 -56.33 -42.27 26.28
C VAL A 276 -55.37 -41.25 26.88
N GLU A 277 -55.02 -40.25 26.07
CA GLU A 277 -54.26 -39.06 26.49
C GLU A 277 -55.24 -37.98 26.95
N GLN A 278 -55.05 -37.47 28.16
CA GLN A 278 -55.94 -36.50 28.78
C GLN A 278 -55.18 -35.42 29.54
N VAL A 279 -55.76 -34.22 29.58
CA VAL A 279 -55.33 -33.13 30.46
C VAL A 279 -56.25 -33.14 31.67
N LEU A 280 -55.70 -33.49 32.82
CA LEU A 280 -56.41 -33.47 34.10
C LEU A 280 -56.54 -32.03 34.62
N ALA A 281 -57.55 -31.80 35.47
CA ALA A 281 -57.93 -30.49 35.98
C ALA A 281 -58.10 -29.44 34.85
N CYS A 282 -58.79 -29.84 33.77
CA CYS A 282 -58.99 -28.95 32.62
C CYS A 282 -59.76 -27.68 33.06
N PRO A 283 -59.21 -26.47 32.83
CA PRO A 283 -59.89 -25.22 33.16
C PRO A 283 -61.15 -24.96 32.31
N CYS A 284 -61.26 -25.62 31.15
CA CYS A 284 -62.46 -25.67 30.32
C CYS A 284 -63.03 -27.09 30.36
N PRO A 285 -63.69 -27.48 31.45
CA PRO A 285 -64.03 -28.88 31.71
C PRO A 285 -64.95 -29.44 30.63
N ARG A 286 -64.63 -30.64 30.12
CA ARG A 286 -65.47 -31.36 29.15
C ARG A 286 -66.14 -32.57 29.78
N TYR A 287 -65.42 -33.23 30.68
CA TYR A 287 -65.87 -34.40 31.41
C TYR A 287 -65.46 -34.28 32.88
N ILE A 288 -66.14 -35.04 33.75
CA ILE A 288 -65.85 -35.14 35.18
C ILE A 288 -65.79 -36.63 35.53
N HIS A 289 -64.71 -37.06 36.18
CA HIS A 289 -64.56 -38.42 36.69
C HIS A 289 -63.92 -38.38 38.07
N GLU A 290 -64.51 -39.08 39.04
CA GLU A 290 -64.07 -39.11 40.45
C GLU A 290 -63.81 -37.70 41.05
N GLY A 291 -64.64 -36.73 40.66
CA GLY A 291 -64.53 -35.34 41.13
C GLY A 291 -63.47 -34.49 40.43
N GLN A 292 -62.67 -35.05 39.51
CA GLN A 292 -61.67 -34.31 38.73
C GLN A 292 -62.18 -33.99 37.33
N THR A 293 -62.04 -32.73 36.90
CA THR A 293 -62.35 -32.33 35.52
C THR A 293 -61.24 -32.76 34.57
N TYR A 294 -61.58 -33.17 33.36
CA TYR A 294 -60.57 -33.49 32.35
C TYR A 294 -61.06 -33.22 30.93
N ALA A 295 -60.11 -33.19 30.00
CA ALA A 295 -60.33 -33.11 28.57
C ALA A 295 -59.39 -34.07 27.84
N LYS A 296 -59.92 -34.87 26.91
CA LYS A 296 -59.12 -35.75 26.05
C LYS A 296 -58.34 -34.90 25.06
N VAL A 297 -57.05 -35.19 24.89
CA VAL A 297 -56.16 -34.36 24.08
C VAL A 297 -56.60 -34.34 22.61
N GLN A 298 -56.82 -35.53 22.04
CA GLN A 298 -57.05 -35.71 20.61
C GLN A 298 -58.45 -35.28 20.13
N THR A 299 -59.47 -35.34 21.00
CA THR A 299 -60.85 -35.00 20.63
C THR A 299 -61.27 -33.63 21.13
N ASP A 300 -60.78 -33.21 22.30
CA ASP A 300 -61.32 -32.03 22.99
C ASP A 300 -60.33 -30.88 22.99
N CYS A 301 -59.07 -31.12 23.36
CA CYS A 301 -58.05 -30.07 23.39
C CYS A 301 -57.81 -29.55 21.97
N PHE A 302 -57.65 -30.42 20.98
CA PHE A 302 -57.47 -30.02 19.58
C PHE A 302 -58.59 -29.16 19.01
N ARG A 303 -59.82 -29.36 19.48
CA ARG A 303 -61.00 -28.59 19.07
C ARG A 303 -61.26 -27.38 19.96
N CYS A 304 -60.43 -27.18 20.98
CA CYS A 304 -60.55 -26.06 21.91
C CYS A 304 -59.86 -24.82 21.34
N THR A 305 -60.53 -23.67 21.40
CA THR A 305 -59.97 -22.37 20.97
C THR A 305 -58.74 -21.93 21.75
N HIS A 306 -58.49 -22.54 22.92
CA HIS A 306 -57.34 -22.27 23.78
C HIS A 306 -56.10 -23.11 23.46
N PHE A 307 -56.23 -24.17 22.65
CA PHE A 307 -55.12 -25.03 22.30
C PHE A 307 -54.20 -24.32 21.30
N ARG A 308 -52.89 -24.41 21.53
CA ARG A 308 -51.86 -23.85 20.65
C ARG A 308 -50.85 -24.87 20.15
N GLY A 309 -50.96 -26.12 20.58
CA GLY A 309 -50.06 -27.20 20.17
C GLY A 309 -49.62 -28.06 21.34
N TYR A 310 -48.64 -28.92 21.08
CA TYR A 310 -47.98 -29.74 22.09
C TYR A 310 -46.73 -29.05 22.63
N GLY A 311 -46.40 -29.30 23.90
CA GLY A 311 -45.09 -28.98 24.45
C GLY A 311 -44.00 -29.95 23.96
N MET A 312 -42.76 -29.67 24.34
CA MET A 312 -41.59 -30.46 23.94
C MET A 312 -41.76 -31.95 24.30
N GLY A 313 -41.39 -32.85 23.39
CA GLY A 313 -41.54 -34.30 23.58
C GLY A 313 -42.98 -34.81 23.58
N ARG A 314 -43.97 -33.95 23.29
CA ARG A 314 -45.41 -34.30 23.23
C ARG A 314 -45.99 -34.82 24.56
N LEU A 315 -45.34 -34.49 25.69
CA LEU A 315 -45.74 -34.86 27.05
C LEU A 315 -46.72 -33.87 27.70
N SER A 316 -46.99 -32.75 27.04
CA SER A 316 -47.89 -31.68 27.51
C SER A 316 -48.59 -31.02 26.33
N VAL A 317 -49.68 -30.31 26.59
CA VAL A 317 -50.30 -29.37 25.64
C VAL A 317 -50.02 -27.93 26.06
N ILE A 318 -49.92 -27.00 25.11
CA ILE A 318 -49.87 -25.56 25.38
C ILE A 318 -51.32 -25.04 25.34
N CYS A 319 -51.84 -24.63 26.50
CA CYS A 319 -53.23 -24.21 26.67
C CYS A 319 -53.32 -22.77 27.18
N MET A 320 -53.89 -21.89 26.36
CA MET A 320 -53.99 -20.44 26.61
C MET A 320 -55.17 -20.03 27.50
N TYR A 321 -55.92 -20.97 28.07
CA TYR A 321 -57.19 -20.69 28.75
C TYR A 321 -57.04 -19.62 29.84
N GLU A 322 -56.03 -19.74 30.69
CA GLU A 322 -55.83 -18.81 31.81
C GLU A 322 -55.43 -17.41 31.32
N TYR A 323 -54.67 -17.33 30.23
CA TYR A 323 -54.32 -16.06 29.60
C TYR A 323 -55.56 -15.38 28.98
N THR A 324 -56.32 -16.10 28.16
CA THR A 324 -57.50 -15.55 27.48
C THR A 324 -58.60 -15.14 28.46
N ASN A 325 -58.78 -15.88 29.55
CA ASN A 325 -59.84 -15.63 30.51
C ASN A 325 -59.47 -14.59 31.60
N ARG A 326 -58.18 -14.39 31.90
CA ARG A 326 -57.72 -13.25 32.72
C ARG A 326 -57.91 -11.91 32.00
N HIS A 327 -57.67 -11.85 30.69
CA HIS A 327 -57.85 -10.64 29.88
C HIS A 327 -59.31 -10.32 29.52
N GLN A 328 -60.25 -11.27 29.71
CA GLN A 328 -61.69 -11.01 29.61
C GLN A 328 -62.31 -10.48 30.92
N LYS A 329 -61.59 -10.57 32.06
CA LYS A 329 -62.05 -10.09 33.38
C LYS A 329 -61.43 -8.75 33.81
N ALA A 330 -60.58 -8.13 33.01
CA ALA A 330 -60.08 -6.78 33.28
C ALA A 330 -61.22 -5.76 33.05
N PRO A 331 -61.64 -4.97 34.06
CA PRO A 331 -62.70 -3.99 33.87
C PRO A 331 -62.27 -2.92 32.87
N ALA A 332 -63.21 -2.51 32.03
CA ALA A 332 -63.12 -1.31 31.20
C ALA A 332 -63.13 -0.04 32.06
N GLU A 333 -62.05 0.20 32.82
CA GLU A 333 -61.80 1.47 33.50
C GLU A 333 -60.42 2.01 33.10
N ARG A 334 -60.37 2.59 31.90
CA ARG A 334 -59.50 3.72 31.60
C ARG A 334 -60.32 4.72 30.80
N ARG A 335 -60.81 5.74 31.52
CA ARG A 335 -61.20 7.03 30.94
C ARG A 335 -59.95 7.82 30.59
#